data_AF-A0A5J4P9G1-F1
#
_entry.id   AF-A0A5J4P9G1-F1
#
_cell.length_a   1.000
_cell.length_b   1.000
_cell.length_c   1.000
_cell.angle_alpha   90.00
_cell.angle_beta   90.00
_cell.angle_gamma   90.00
#
_symmetry.space_group_name_H-M   'P 1'
#
loop_
_entity.id
_entity.type
_entity.pdbx_description
1 polymer ?
#
loop_
_entity_poly.entity_id
_entity_poly.type
_entity_poly.pdbx_seq_one_letter_code
_entity_poly.pdbx_strand_id
1 'polypeptide(L)'
;MKRKTLSLCAVLLCGSLMLNSCIGSFALTHKFYDWNKTVGDKFVNELIFLACNIVPIYSITLFVDVVVLNSIEFWTGDSPLDNVGEVKKVKSENGEYLVKSLENGYEISKGDQTMSLIYNQEQNTWNAVYGDVSAELLKINNDGTAN
;
A
#
# COMPACT_ATOMS: atom_id res chain seq x y z
N MET A 1 -39.24 4.45 -31.22
CA MET A 1 -37.99 3.67 -31.12
C MET A 1 -36.86 4.41 -30.37
N LYS A 2 -36.66 5.72 -30.53
CA LYS A 2 -35.56 6.48 -29.89
C LYS A 2 -35.63 6.64 -28.35
N ARG A 3 -36.83 6.72 -27.76
CA ARG A 3 -36.99 6.85 -26.29
C ARG A 3 -36.74 5.55 -25.51
N LYS A 4 -37.14 4.41 -26.07
CA LYS A 4 -36.92 3.09 -25.44
C LYS A 4 -35.46 2.65 -25.50
N THR A 5 -34.73 3.02 -26.57
CA THR A 5 -33.27 2.80 -26.68
C THR A 5 -32.50 3.70 -25.72
N LEU A 6 -32.88 4.97 -25.58
CA LEU A 6 -32.25 5.88 -24.60
C LEU A 6 -32.43 5.40 -23.14
N SER A 7 -33.62 4.90 -22.79
CA SER A 7 -33.89 4.34 -21.45
C SER A 7 -33.10 3.05 -21.20
N LEU A 8 -32.91 2.21 -22.22
CA LEU A 8 -32.10 0.99 -22.11
C LEU A 8 -30.62 1.33 -21.91
N CYS A 9 -30.09 2.31 -22.65
CA CYS A 9 -28.72 2.80 -22.46
C CYS A 9 -28.50 3.39 -21.06
N ALA A 10 -29.47 4.14 -20.52
CA ALA A 10 -29.39 4.69 -19.17
C ALA A 10 -29.40 3.60 -18.09
N VAL A 11 -30.23 2.55 -18.25
CA VAL A 11 -30.25 1.41 -17.32
C VAL A 11 -28.96 0.60 -17.40
N LEU A 12 -28.39 0.42 -18.60
CA LEU A 12 -27.09 -0.24 -18.76
C LEU A 12 -25.93 0.56 -18.15
N LEU A 13 -25.94 1.90 -18.30
CA LEU A 13 -24.96 2.80 -17.68
C LEU A 13 -25.06 2.81 -16.15
N CYS A 14 -26.28 2.88 -15.61
CA CYS A 14 -26.50 2.78 -14.17
C CYS A 14 -26.11 1.40 -13.63
N GLY A 15 -26.42 0.34 -14.38
CA GLY A 15 -25.99 -1.02 -14.07
C GLY A 15 -24.48 -1.17 -14.05
N SER A 16 -23.75 -0.59 -15.02
CA SER A 16 -22.28 -0.63 -15.04
C SER A 16 -21.63 0.14 -13.88
N LEU A 17 -22.27 1.21 -13.39
CA LEU A 17 -21.78 1.96 -12.22
C LEU A 17 -21.99 1.19 -10.90
N MET A 18 -23.03 0.36 -10.82
CA MET A 18 -23.28 -0.52 -9.66
C MET A 18 -22.50 -1.84 -9.72
N LEU A 19 -21.89 -2.15 -10.87
CA LEU A 19 -20.96 -3.26 -11.08
C LEU A 19 -19.49 -2.83 -10.92
N ASN A 20 -19.21 -1.74 -10.19
CA ASN A 20 -17.89 -1.55 -9.57
C ASN A 20 -17.74 -2.60 -8.46
N SER A 21 -17.64 -3.88 -8.83
CA SER A 21 -16.91 -4.81 -7.98
C SER A 21 -15.52 -4.23 -7.86
N CYS A 22 -15.10 -3.89 -6.64
CA CYS A 22 -13.71 -3.53 -6.39
C CYS A 22 -12.87 -4.74 -6.82
N ILE A 23 -12.39 -4.73 -8.07
CA ILE A 23 -11.24 -5.50 -8.47
C ILE A 23 -10.15 -4.97 -7.54
N GLY A 24 -9.77 -5.76 -6.53
CA GLY A 24 -8.82 -5.29 -5.53
C GLY A 24 -7.48 -4.97 -6.21
N SER A 25 -6.67 -4.16 -5.56
CA SER A 25 -5.51 -3.48 -6.16
C SER A 25 -4.44 -4.42 -6.74
N PHE A 26 -4.44 -5.72 -6.40
CA PHE A 26 -3.38 -6.67 -6.75
C PHE A 26 -1.98 -6.17 -6.36
N ALA A 27 -1.92 -5.49 -5.21
CA ALA A 27 -0.76 -4.73 -4.80
C ALA A 27 0.50 -5.60 -4.62
N LEU A 28 0.37 -6.84 -4.14
CA LEU A 28 1.51 -7.74 -3.97
C LEU A 28 2.10 -8.18 -5.32
N THR A 29 1.25 -8.57 -6.25
CA THR A 29 1.63 -9.02 -7.59
C THR A 29 2.28 -7.89 -8.38
N HIS A 30 1.73 -6.68 -8.31
CA HIS A 30 2.34 -5.51 -8.93
C HIS A 30 3.70 -5.17 -8.30
N LYS A 31 3.81 -5.13 -6.97
CA LYS A 31 5.09 -4.90 -6.28
C LYS A 31 6.13 -5.96 -6.64
N PHE A 32 5.75 -7.23 -6.70
CA PHE A 32 6.67 -8.32 -7.06
C PHE A 32 7.12 -8.22 -8.51
N TYR A 33 6.22 -7.86 -9.43
CA TYR A 33 6.56 -7.65 -10.83
C TYR A 33 7.48 -6.44 -11.04
N ASP A 34 7.22 -5.34 -10.33
CA ASP A 34 8.07 -4.15 -10.39
C ASP A 34 9.43 -4.39 -9.74
N TRP A 35 9.50 -5.13 -8.63
CA TRP A 35 10.77 -5.59 -8.07
C TRP A 35 11.58 -6.35 -9.12
N ASN A 36 10.99 -7.34 -9.81
CA ASN A 36 11.72 -8.13 -10.82
C ASN A 36 12.28 -7.24 -11.94
N LYS A 37 11.59 -6.18 -12.35
CA LYS A 37 12.11 -5.24 -13.35
C LYS A 37 13.34 -4.45 -12.88
N THR A 38 13.52 -4.30 -11.57
CA THR A 38 14.61 -3.47 -10.98
C THR A 38 15.87 -4.25 -10.64
N VAL A 39 15.84 -5.59 -10.66
CA VAL A 39 16.96 -6.42 -10.17
C VAL A 39 18.20 -6.33 -11.07
N GLY A 40 18.04 -6.33 -12.38
CA GLY A 40 19.18 -6.34 -13.30
C GLY A 40 18.84 -5.89 -14.72
N ASP A 41 19.61 -6.40 -15.68
CA ASP A 41 19.35 -6.16 -17.09
C ASP A 41 18.18 -7.00 -17.61
N LYS A 42 17.79 -6.77 -18.86
CA LYS A 42 16.67 -7.49 -19.50
C LYS A 42 16.83 -9.02 -19.48
N PHE A 43 18.05 -9.54 -19.50
CA PHE A 43 18.30 -10.98 -19.54
C PHE A 43 18.20 -11.59 -18.14
N VAL A 44 18.72 -10.89 -17.12
CA VAL A 44 18.56 -11.29 -15.72
C VAL A 44 17.09 -11.27 -15.32
N ASN A 45 16.36 -10.21 -15.66
CA ASN A 45 14.94 -10.09 -15.30
C ASN A 45 14.08 -11.16 -16.00
N GLU A 46 14.41 -11.54 -17.24
CA GLU A 46 13.75 -12.62 -17.97
C GLU A 46 14.07 -14.00 -17.38
N LEU A 47 15.32 -14.25 -16.98
CA LEU A 47 15.72 -15.49 -16.33
C LEU A 47 14.97 -15.67 -14.99
N ILE A 48 14.90 -14.62 -14.18
CA ILE A 48 14.12 -14.61 -12.94
C ILE A 48 12.64 -14.84 -13.27
N PHE A 49 12.11 -14.15 -14.29
CA PHE A 49 10.72 -14.35 -14.71
C PHE A 49 10.43 -15.81 -15.06
N LEU A 50 11.28 -16.46 -15.84
CA LEU A 50 11.14 -17.87 -16.22
C LEU A 50 11.23 -18.79 -14.99
N ALA A 51 12.22 -18.58 -14.13
CA ALA A 51 12.40 -19.38 -12.91
C ALA A 51 11.18 -19.26 -11.97
N CYS A 52 10.65 -18.05 -11.79
CA CYS A 52 9.47 -17.75 -10.97
C CYS A 52 8.12 -18.12 -11.63
N ASN A 53 8.12 -18.57 -12.89
CA ASN A 53 6.98 -19.23 -13.52
C ASN A 53 7.09 -20.77 -13.42
N ILE A 54 8.30 -21.33 -13.51
CA ILE A 54 8.54 -22.77 -13.28
C ILE A 54 8.22 -23.15 -11.84
N VAL A 55 8.81 -22.42 -10.89
CA VAL A 55 8.37 -22.43 -9.50
C VAL A 55 7.26 -21.39 -9.44
N PRO A 56 5.99 -21.73 -9.16
CA PRO A 56 4.82 -20.90 -9.45
C PRO A 56 4.66 -19.68 -8.52
N ILE A 57 5.70 -18.86 -8.36
CA ILE A 57 5.76 -17.74 -7.42
C ILE A 57 4.79 -16.64 -7.87
N TYR A 58 4.76 -16.28 -9.16
CA TYR A 58 3.79 -15.29 -9.68
C TYR A 58 2.33 -15.74 -9.50
N SER A 59 2.07 -17.04 -9.65
CA SER A 59 0.71 -17.57 -9.43
C SER A 59 0.33 -17.53 -7.95
N ILE A 60 1.29 -17.77 -7.05
CA ILE A 60 1.07 -17.66 -5.60
C ILE A 60 0.81 -16.22 -5.20
N THR A 61 1.60 -15.25 -5.68
CA THR A 61 1.37 -13.82 -5.36
C THR A 61 -0.01 -13.37 -5.83
N LEU A 62 -0.40 -13.78 -7.03
CA LEU A 62 -1.73 -13.50 -7.57
C LEU A 62 -2.85 -14.13 -6.72
N PHE A 63 -2.68 -15.37 -6.30
CA PHE A 63 -3.64 -16.04 -5.44
C PHE A 63 -3.79 -15.36 -4.09
N VAL A 64 -2.67 -14.95 -3.47
CA VAL A 64 -2.67 -14.23 -2.20
C VAL A 64 -3.36 -12.88 -2.33
N ASP A 65 -3.11 -12.14 -3.41
CA ASP A 65 -3.84 -10.89 -3.69
C ASP A 65 -5.35 -11.16 -3.77
N VAL A 66 -5.77 -12.09 -4.63
CA VAL A 66 -7.21 -12.35 -4.88
C VAL A 66 -7.93 -12.82 -3.62
N VAL A 67 -7.32 -13.71 -2.84
CA VAL A 67 -8.01 -14.39 -1.74
C VAL A 67 -7.83 -13.64 -0.42
N VAL A 68 -6.66 -13.09 -0.16
CA VAL A 68 -6.32 -12.52 1.15
C VAL A 68 -6.38 -11.00 1.09
N LEU A 69 -5.56 -10.37 0.25
CA LEU A 69 -5.38 -8.92 0.30
C LEU A 69 -6.60 -8.18 -0.23
N ASN A 70 -7.18 -8.65 -1.34
CA ASN A 70 -8.44 -8.12 -1.88
C ASN A 70 -9.61 -8.38 -0.93
N SER A 71 -9.59 -9.46 -0.13
CA SER A 71 -10.58 -9.69 0.92
C SER A 71 -10.43 -8.70 2.07
N ILE A 72 -9.20 -8.42 2.50
CA ILE A 72 -8.92 -7.40 3.53
C ILE A 72 -9.40 -6.04 3.02
N GLU A 73 -8.94 -5.61 1.85
CA GLU A 73 -9.30 -4.34 1.20
C GLU A 73 -10.82 -4.19 1.04
N PHE A 74 -11.53 -5.29 0.72
CA PHE A 74 -13.00 -5.28 0.63
C PHE A 74 -13.67 -4.96 1.98
N TRP A 75 -13.16 -5.49 3.09
CA TRP A 75 -13.75 -5.28 4.42
C TRP A 75 -13.25 -4.00 5.11
N THR A 76 -11.98 -3.61 4.89
CA THR A 76 -11.34 -2.46 5.53
C THR A 76 -11.49 -1.17 4.73
N GLY A 77 -11.67 -1.27 3.41
CA GLY A 77 -11.70 -0.12 2.50
C GLY A 77 -10.32 0.39 2.06
N ASP A 78 -9.25 -0.06 2.71
CA ASP A 78 -7.85 0.33 2.43
C ASP A 78 -7.01 -0.90 2.13
N SER A 79 -6.11 -0.81 1.13
CA SER A 79 -5.18 -1.91 0.84
C SER A 79 -4.06 -1.96 1.87
N PRO A 80 -3.78 -3.11 2.50
CA PRO A 80 -2.72 -3.24 3.50
C PRO A 80 -1.32 -2.95 2.96
N LEU A 81 -1.16 -2.91 1.63
CA LEU A 81 0.12 -2.68 0.97
C LEU A 81 0.28 -1.28 0.35
N ASP A 82 -0.75 -0.43 0.37
CA ASP A 82 -0.80 0.80 -0.45
C ASP A 82 0.18 1.90 -0.01
N ASN A 83 0.86 1.75 1.12
CA ASN A 83 1.79 2.79 1.57
C ASN A 83 3.14 2.26 2.06
N VAL A 84 3.31 0.97 2.35
CA VAL A 84 4.57 0.49 2.95
C VAL A 84 5.72 0.56 1.93
N GLY A 85 6.75 1.34 2.27
CA GLY A 85 7.98 1.56 1.51
C GLY A 85 8.00 2.78 0.60
N GLU A 86 6.87 3.49 0.42
CA GLU A 86 6.81 4.67 -0.45
C GLU A 86 7.54 5.86 0.18
N VAL A 87 8.47 6.48 -0.55
CA VAL A 87 9.18 7.69 -0.13
C VAL A 87 8.56 8.92 -0.81
N LYS A 88 7.81 9.71 -0.05
CA LYS A 88 7.21 10.98 -0.51
C LYS A 88 8.12 12.15 -0.18
N LYS A 89 8.30 13.05 -1.14
CA LYS A 89 8.97 14.34 -0.91
C LYS A 89 7.95 15.35 -0.40
N VAL A 90 8.11 15.80 0.83
CA VAL A 90 7.24 16.79 1.46
C VAL A 90 7.98 18.13 1.52
N LYS A 91 7.42 19.16 0.89
CA LYS A 91 7.91 20.54 0.98
C LYS A 91 7.28 21.21 2.20
N SER A 92 8.12 21.66 3.11
CA SER A 92 7.73 22.51 4.25
C SER A 92 8.38 23.89 4.11
N GLU A 93 7.91 24.86 4.88
CA GLU A 93 8.52 26.20 4.98
C GLU A 93 10.02 26.12 5.35
N ASN A 94 10.41 25.08 6.09
CA ASN A 94 11.78 24.84 6.56
C ASN A 94 12.62 23.93 5.64
N GLY A 95 12.17 23.66 4.42
CA GLY A 95 12.89 22.86 3.41
C GLY A 95 12.18 21.56 3.02
N GLU A 96 12.88 20.74 2.22
CA GLU A 96 12.38 19.46 1.73
C GLU A 96 12.70 18.32 2.72
N TYR A 97 11.70 17.48 3.00
CA TYR A 97 11.81 16.27 3.81
C TYR A 97 11.42 15.06 2.97
N LEU A 98 12.07 13.94 3.20
CA LEU A 98 11.69 12.65 2.64
C LEU A 98 10.93 11.87 3.72
N VAL A 99 9.68 11.52 3.45
CA VAL A 99 8.85 10.73 4.35
C VAL A 99 8.66 9.37 3.72
N LYS A 100 9.25 8.34 4.33
CA LYS A 100 9.09 6.94 3.96
C LYS A 100 8.04 6.30 4.85
N SER A 101 6.97 5.81 4.27
CA SER A 101 5.97 5.04 4.99
C SER A 101 6.51 3.65 5.35
N LEU A 102 6.38 3.24 6.60
CA LEU A 102 6.78 1.93 7.14
C LEU A 102 5.53 1.10 7.46
N GLU A 103 5.71 -0.19 7.76
CA GLU A 103 4.60 -1.07 8.15
C GLU A 103 3.91 -0.61 9.44
N ASN A 104 4.69 -0.07 10.37
CA ASN A 104 4.24 0.36 11.69
C ASN A 104 4.43 1.87 11.92
N GLY A 105 4.61 2.68 10.89
CA GLY A 105 4.84 4.12 11.08
C GLY A 105 5.44 4.85 9.88
N TYR A 106 6.28 5.84 10.16
CA TYR A 106 6.92 6.69 9.16
C TYR A 106 8.36 6.97 9.51
N GLU A 107 9.24 7.04 8.52
CA GLU A 107 10.61 7.53 8.64
C GLU A 107 10.71 8.88 7.93
N ILE A 108 11.20 9.89 8.63
CA ILE A 108 11.33 11.25 8.15
C ILE A 108 12.83 11.56 8.08
N SER A 109 13.33 11.89 6.90
CA SER A 109 14.74 12.24 6.70
C SER A 109 14.93 13.61 6.04
N LYS A 110 16.02 14.27 6.44
CA LYS A 110 16.51 15.53 5.87
C LYS A 110 18.04 15.49 5.80
N GLY A 111 18.58 15.23 4.61
CA GLY A 111 20.01 14.95 4.46
C GLY A 111 20.39 13.68 5.22
N ASP A 112 21.40 13.76 6.09
CA ASP A 112 21.88 12.61 6.89
C ASP A 112 21.10 12.42 8.21
N GLN A 113 20.15 13.31 8.53
CA GLN A 113 19.34 13.20 9.75
C GLN A 113 18.07 12.42 9.47
N THR A 114 17.82 11.38 10.28
CA THR A 114 16.66 10.51 10.18
C THR A 114 15.97 10.41 11.53
N MET A 115 14.65 10.53 11.54
CA MET A 115 13.78 10.34 12.71
C MET A 115 12.61 9.46 12.30
N SER A 116 12.23 8.51 13.14
CA SER A 116 11.12 7.59 12.87
C SER A 116 9.98 7.82 13.84
N LEU A 117 8.76 7.87 13.34
CA LEU A 117 7.54 7.86 14.11
C LEU A 117 6.97 6.44 14.05
N ILE A 118 7.04 5.71 15.17
CA ILE A 118 6.73 4.27 15.24
C ILE A 118 5.54 4.03 16.17
N TYR A 119 4.54 3.33 15.66
CA TYR A 119 3.43 2.81 16.44
C TYR A 119 3.79 1.47 17.06
N ASN A 120 3.66 1.40 18.39
CA ASN A 120 3.80 0.19 19.17
C ASN A 120 2.42 -0.39 19.47
N GLN A 121 2.09 -1.50 18.80
CA GLN A 121 0.79 -2.16 18.93
C GLN A 121 0.55 -2.78 20.32
N GLU A 122 1.60 -3.25 21.00
CA GLU A 122 1.48 -3.85 22.33
C GLU A 122 1.13 -2.81 23.40
N GLN A 123 1.72 -1.63 23.30
CA GLN A 123 1.51 -0.52 24.25
C GLN A 123 0.39 0.43 23.81
N ASN A 124 -0.05 0.31 22.56
CA ASN A 124 -0.97 1.24 21.89
C ASN A 124 -0.44 2.68 21.88
N THR A 125 0.88 2.85 21.66
CA THR A 125 1.56 4.16 21.73
C THR A 125 2.24 4.53 20.42
N TRP A 126 2.31 5.83 20.11
CA TRP A 126 3.21 6.36 19.10
C TRP A 126 4.47 6.90 19.75
N ASN A 127 5.62 6.55 19.19
CA ASN A 127 6.92 6.95 19.70
C ASN A 127 7.72 7.65 18.60
N ALA A 128 8.38 8.76 18.95
CA ALA A 128 9.43 9.35 18.14
C ALA A 128 10.77 8.69 18.48
N VAL A 129 11.43 8.15 17.47
CA VAL A 129 12.71 7.46 17.59
C VAL A 129 13.77 8.23 16.80
N TYR A 130 14.87 8.58 17.46
CA TYR A 130 16.03 9.21 16.85
C TYR A 130 17.30 8.51 17.33
N GLY A 131 17.98 7.81 16.41
CA GLY A 131 19.06 6.89 16.78
C GLY A 131 18.55 5.82 17.76
N ASP A 132 19.22 5.70 18.92
CA ASP A 132 18.84 4.75 19.98
C ASP A 132 17.85 5.34 21.01
N VAL A 133 17.47 6.62 20.85
CA VAL A 133 16.55 7.30 21.78
C VAL A 133 15.13 7.18 21.27
N SER A 134 14.25 6.63 22.09
CA SER A 134 12.80 6.56 21.84
C SER A 134 12.06 7.40 22.88
N ALA A 135 11.14 8.25 22.43
CA ALA A 135 10.28 9.06 23.27
C ALA A 135 8.81 8.81 22.90
N GLU A 136 7.99 8.46 23.90
CA GLU A 136 6.55 8.32 23.72
C GLU A 136 5.91 9.69 23.45
N LEU A 137 5.12 9.77 22.38
CA LEU A 137 4.42 10.99 21.98
C LEU A 137 2.96 10.98 22.40
N LEU A 138 2.28 9.86 22.18
CA LEU A 138 0.87 9.70 22.51
C LEU A 138 0.52 8.25 22.76
N LYS A 139 -0.45 8.02 23.65
CA LYS A 139 -1.06 6.73 23.91
C LYS A 139 -2.52 6.74 23.48
N ILE A 140 -2.89 5.82 22.60
CA ILE A 140 -4.28 5.61 22.20
C ILE A 140 -4.97 4.80 23.29
N ASN A 141 -6.10 5.29 23.78
CA ASN A 141 -6.98 4.59 24.69
C ASN A 141 -7.96 3.71 23.91
N ASN A 142 -8.52 2.69 24.56
CA ASN A 142 -9.46 1.74 23.93
C ASN A 142 -10.79 2.38 23.48
N ASP A 143 -11.11 3.57 23.96
CA ASP A 143 -12.30 4.35 23.59
C ASP A 143 -12.06 5.29 22.40
N GLY A 144 -10.86 5.24 21.79
CA GLY A 144 -10.47 6.08 20.66
C GLY A 144 -9.95 7.47 21.04
N THR A 145 -9.80 7.77 22.34
CA THR A 145 -9.15 9.00 22.81
C THR A 145 -7.62 8.84 22.89
N ALA A 146 -6.87 9.93 23.00
CA ALA A 146 -5.40 9.89 23.13
C ALA A 146 -4.92 10.73 24.32
N ASN A 147 -3.90 10.24 25.03
CA ASN A 147 -3.21 10.91 26.15
C ASN A 147 -1.71 11.06 25.89
#